data_AF-A0A6B9YA45-F1
#
_entry.id   AF-A0A6B9YA45-F1
#
_cell.length_a   1.000
_cell.length_b   1.000
_cell.length_c   1.000
_cell.angle_alpha   90.00
_cell.angle_beta   90.00
_cell.angle_gamma   90.00
#
_symmetry.space_group_name_H-M   'P 1'
#
loop_
_entity.id
_entity.type
_entity.pdbx_description
1 polymer ?
#
loop_
_entity_poly.entity_id
_entity_poly.type
_entity_poly.pdbx_seq_one_letter_code
_entity_poly.pdbx_strand_id
1 'polypeptide(L)' 'MANRLMEQARNAVNRLTNGQMNQQQKQKEAQVARNVIQSAYNESDPQEKQQLQQLEQQIDQHLK' A
#
# COMPACT_ATOMS: atom_id res chain seq x y z
N MET A 1 13.77 6.21 5.30
CA MET A 1 12.38 6.51 5.70
C MET A 1 11.37 5.54 5.09
N ALA A 2 11.72 4.90 3.97
CA ALA A 2 10.97 3.82 3.32
C ALA A 2 10.41 2.73 4.26
N ASN A 3 11.16 2.31 5.29
CA ASN A 3 10.70 1.26 6.20
C ASN A 3 9.32 1.58 6.84
N ARG A 4 9.12 2.83 7.30
CA ARG A 4 7.83 3.26 7.86
C ARG A 4 6.72 3.32 6.82
N LEU A 5 7.06 3.70 5.59
CA LEU A 5 6.12 3.77 4.47
C LEU A 5 5.68 2.36 4.06
N MET A 6 6.61 1.41 3.98
CA MET A 6 6.30 -0.01 3.75
C MET A 6 5.38 -0.58 4.81
N GLU A 7 5.66 -0.32 6.09
CA GLU A 7 4.81 -0.77 7.20
C GLU A 7 3.41 -0.17 7.13
N GLN A 8 3.29 1.10 6.72
CA GLN A 8 2.00 1.76 6.49
C GLN A 8 1.25 1.13 5.30
N ALA A 9 1.93 0.91 4.18
CA ALA A 9 1.35 0.27 3.01
C ALA A 9 0.89 -1.16 3.33
N ARG A 10 1.72 -1.98 3.98
CA ARG A 10 1.37 -3.33 4.44
C ARG A 10 0.18 -3.34 5.38
N ASN A 11 0.13 -2.40 6.34
CA ASN A 11 -1.02 -2.30 7.25
C ASN A 11 -2.30 -1.94 6.50
N ALA A 12 -2.23 -0.98 5.57
CA ALA A 12 -3.38 -0.59 4.76
C ALA A 12 -3.87 -1.75 3.88
N VAL A 13 -2.97 -2.52 3.24
CA VAL A 13 -3.34 -3.73 2.49
C VAL A 13 -3.98 -4.77 3.41
N ASN A 14 -3.35 -5.06 4.55
CA ASN A 14 -3.90 -6.03 5.50
C ASN A 14 -5.31 -5.66 5.95
N ARG A 15 -5.55 -4.38 6.25
CA ARG A 15 -6.86 -3.88 6.62
C ARG A 15 -7.85 -3.96 5.46
N LEU A 16 -7.42 -3.62 4.24
CA LEU A 16 -8.18 -3.76 2.99
C LEU A 16 -8.64 -5.20 2.73
N THR A 17 -7.79 -6.18 3.05
CA THR A 17 -8.01 -7.61 2.83
C THR A 17 -8.78 -8.29 3.97
N ASN A 18 -8.42 -8.03 5.24
CA ASN A 18 -9.02 -8.69 6.41
C ASN A 18 -10.22 -7.94 7.01
N GLY A 19 -10.33 -6.63 6.78
CA GLY A 19 -11.40 -5.84 7.35
C GLY A 19 -12.68 -5.92 6.52
N GLN A 20 -13.81 -6.19 7.17
CA GLN A 20 -15.13 -5.77 6.68
C GLN A 20 -15.20 -4.23 6.69
N MET A 21 -14.42 -3.59 5.82
CA MET A 21 -14.40 -2.14 5.64
C MET A 21 -15.42 -1.78 4.57
N ASN A 22 -16.17 -0.70 4.83
CA ASN A 22 -17.06 -0.13 3.83
C ASN A 22 -16.24 0.34 2.62
N GLN A 23 -16.84 0.34 1.42
CA GLN A 23 -16.17 0.76 0.18
C GLN A 23 -15.44 2.11 0.30
N GLN A 24 -16.02 3.05 1.03
CA GLN A 24 -15.44 4.38 1.26
C GLN A 24 -14.15 4.34 2.09
N GLN A 25 -14.04 3.42 3.06
CA GLN A 25 -12.82 3.19 3.83
C GLN A 25 -11.77 2.45 2.99
N LYS A 26 -12.20 1.46 2.21
CA LYS A 26 -11.31 0.75 1.27
C LYS A 26 -10.63 1.72 0.31
N GLN A 27 -11.39 2.61 -0.33
CA GLN A 27 -10.82 3.62 -1.22
C GLN A 27 -9.81 4.52 -0.53
N LYS A 28 -10.12 4.95 0.70
CA LYS A 28 -9.26 5.83 1.48
C LYS A 28 -7.93 5.17 1.87
N GLU A 29 -7.99 3.95 2.39
CA GLU A 29 -6.76 3.21 2.75
C GLU A 29 -5.94 2.84 1.52
N ALA A 30 -6.59 2.46 0.42
CA ALA A 30 -5.90 2.15 -0.81
C ALA A 30 -5.17 3.37 -1.38
N GLN A 31 -5.80 4.55 -1.33
CA GLN A 31 -5.20 5.79 -1.80
C GLN A 31 -4.01 6.22 -0.95
N VAL A 32 -4.11 6.07 0.38
CA VAL A 32 -2.98 6.30 1.29
C VAL A 32 -1.84 5.35 0.94
N ALA A 33 -2.13 4.06 0.81
CA ALA A 33 -1.12 3.06 0.49
C ALA A 33 -0.45 3.33 -0.86
N ARG A 34 -1.19 3.78 -1.88
CA ARG A 34 -0.64 4.16 -3.20
C ARG A 34 0.29 5.36 -3.12
N ASN A 35 -0.10 6.41 -2.39
CA ASN A 35 0.73 7.60 -2.18
C ASN A 35 2.02 7.26 -1.42
N VAL A 36 1.88 6.46 -0.37
CA VAL A 36 2.98 5.99 0.46
C VAL A 36 3.93 5.13 -0.36
N ILE A 37 3.41 4.23 -1.21
CA ILE A 37 4.21 3.42 -2.13
C ILE A 37 4.95 4.29 -3.13
N GLN A 38 4.30 5.23 -3.81
CA GLN A 38 4.99 6.12 -4.76
C GLN A 38 6.08 6.96 -4.09
N SER A 39 5.81 7.47 -2.89
CA SER A 39 6.79 8.26 -2.13
C SER A 39 7.98 7.38 -1.72
N ALA A 40 7.69 6.19 -1.17
CA ALA A 40 8.72 5.21 -0.85
C ALA A 40 9.50 4.79 -2.09
N TYR A 41 8.84 4.58 -3.23
CA TYR A 41 9.48 4.13 -4.47
C TYR A 41 10.55 5.10 -4.97
N ASN A 42 10.39 6.40 -4.73
CA ASN A 42 11.41 7.39 -5.09
C ASN A 42 12.59 7.41 -4.11
N GLU A 43 12.38 7.08 -2.83
CA GLU A 43 13.41 7.06 -1.79
C GLU A 43 13.99 5.65 -1.50
N SER A 44 13.42 4.60 -2.09
CA SER A 44 13.73 3.20 -1.80
C SER A 44 14.74 2.60 -2.77
N ASP A 45 15.52 1.67 -2.23
CA ASP A 45 16.47 0.85 -2.96
C ASP A 45 15.77 -0.15 -3.91
N PRO A 46 16.46 -0.70 -4.92
CA PRO A 46 15.87 -1.64 -5.89
C PRO A 46 15.21 -2.87 -5.25
N GLN A 47 15.70 -3.36 -4.12
CA GLN A 47 15.06 -4.46 -3.37
C GLN A 47 13.74 -4.03 -2.73
N GLU A 48 13.68 -2.82 -2.18
CA GLU A 48 12.47 -2.28 -1.57
C GLU A 48 11.42 -1.95 -2.64
N LYS A 49 11.84 -1.42 -3.79
CA LYS A 49 10.98 -1.20 -4.96
C LYS A 49 10.23 -2.46 -5.36
N GLN A 50 10.87 -3.61 -5.32
CA GLN A 50 10.27 -4.89 -5.67
C GLN A 50 9.14 -5.28 -4.69
N GLN A 51 9.34 -5.04 -3.40
CA GLN A 51 8.31 -5.28 -2.38
C GLN A 51 7.17 -4.25 -2.46
N LEU A 52 7.49 -2.98 -2.72
CA LEU A 52 6.52 -1.91 -2.94
C LEU A 52 5.63 -2.20 -4.15
N GLN A 53 6.21 -2.70 -5.24
CA GLN A 53 5.47 -3.07 -6.45
C GLN A 53 4.48 -4.21 -6.19
N GLN A 54 4.85 -5.22 -5.39
CA GLN A 54 3.93 -6.29 -4.99
C GLN A 54 2.78 -5.77 -4.11
N LEU A 55 3.07 -4.83 -3.21
CA LEU A 55 2.04 -4.19 -2.39
C LEU A 55 1.07 -3.38 -3.25
N GLU A 56 1.59 -2.64 -4.24
CA GLU A 56 0.77 -1.84 -5.15
C GLU A 56 -0.21 -2.71 -5.94
N GLN A 57 0.25 -3.87 -6.44
CA GLN A 57 -0.62 -4.82 -7.14
C GLN A 57 -1.72 -5.40 -6.25
N GLN A 58 -1.45 -5.64 -4.96
CA GLN A 58 -2.47 -6.11 -4.02
C GLN A 58 -3.53 -5.04 -3.76
N ILE A 59 -3.12 -3.77 -3.64
CA ILE A 59 -4.03 -2.64 -3.46
C ILE A 59 -4.91 -2.46 -4.69
N ASP A 60 -4.33 -2.50 -5.88
CA ASP A 60 -5.06 -2.35 -7.14
C ASP A 60 -6.07 -3.49 -7.34
N GLN A 61 -5.70 -4.74 -6.99
CA GLN A 61 -6.63 -5.87 -6.99
C GLN A 61 -7.78 -5.73 -5.98
N HIS A 62 -7.61 -5.03 -4.87
CA HIS A 62 -8.67 -4.82 -3.88
C HIS A 62 -9.53 -3.58 -4.15
N LEU A 63 -9.06 -2.70 -5.02
CA LEU A 63 -9.79 -1.52 -5.50
C LEU A 63 -10.64 -1.79 -6.75
N LYS A 64 -10.34 -2.88 -7.48
CA LYS A 64 -11.04 -3.29 -8.71
C LYS A 64 -12.31 -4.07 -8.40
#